data_AF-A0A1F5F6X4-F1
#
_entry.id   AF-A0A1F5F6X4-F1
#
_cell.length_a   1.000
_cell.length_b   1.000
_cell.length_c   1.000
_cell.angle_alpha   90.00
_cell.angle_beta   90.00
_cell.angle_gamma   90.00
#
_symmetry.space_group_name_H-M   'P 1'
#
loop_
_entity.id
_entity.type
_entity.pdbx_description
1 polymer ?
#
loop_
_entity_poly.entity_id
_entity_poly.type
_entity_poly.pdbx_seq_one_letter_code
_entity_poly.pdbx_strand_id
1 'polypeptide(L)' 'MEKYECTVCGYVYNPRRGDPAGDVEPGTNFDDLPDDWI' A
#
# COMPACT_ATOMS: atom_id res chain seq x y z
N MET A 1 -9.24 -3.48 -6.56
CA MET A 1 -7.98 -2.85 -6.12
C MET A 1 -8.04 -1.37 -6.40
N GLU A 2 -8.47 -0.62 -5.39
CA GLU A 2 -8.43 0.84 -5.41
C GLU A 2 -7.03 1.28 -4.94
N LYS A 3 -6.54 2.40 -5.46
CA LYS A 3 -5.31 3.00 -4.95
C LYS A 3 -5.65 3.76 -3.67
N TYR A 4 -4.73 3.76 -2.73
CA TYR A 4 -4.88 4.52 -1.50
C TYR A 4 -3.89 5.68 -1.49
N GLU A 5 -4.35 6.88 -1.13
CA GLU A 5 -3.50 8.06 -0.99
C GLU A 5 -3.42 8.49 0.47
N CYS A 6 -2.20 8.58 1.01
CA CYS A 6 -1.97 9.12 2.33
C CYS A 6 -2.29 10.61 2.35
N THR A 7 -3.29 11.00 3.13
CA THR A 7 -3.75 12.40 3.23
C THR A 7 -2.77 13.32 3.95
N VAL A 8 -1.75 12.77 4.60
CA VAL A 8 -0.72 13.53 5.33
C VAL A 8 0.45 13.91 4.42
N CYS A 9 0.95 12.96 3.61
CA CYS A 9 2.16 13.15 2.79
C CYS A 9 1.93 13.05 1.27
N GLY A 10 0.77 12.59 0.81
CA GLY A 10 0.44 12.40 -0.60
C GLY A 10 1.01 11.13 -1.24
N TYR A 11 1.58 10.21 -0.45
CA TYR A 11 2.03 8.91 -0.95
C TYR A 11 0.85 8.10 -1.49
N VAL A 12 1.01 7.46 -2.65
CA VAL A 12 -0.02 6.63 -3.27
C VAL A 12 0.38 5.16 -3.26
N TYR A 13 -0.26 4.36 -2.42
CA TYR A 13 -0.19 2.91 -2.48
C TYR A 13 -0.94 2.39 -3.70
N ASN A 14 -0.27 1.57 -4.50
CA ASN A 14 -0.86 0.90 -5.65
C ASN A 14 -0.83 -0.61 -5.44
N PRO A 15 -1.97 -1.25 -5.12
CA PRO A 15 -2.05 -2.69 -4.91
C PRO A 15 -1.44 -3.51 -6.06
N ARG A 16 -1.55 -3.05 -7.31
CA ARG A 16 -0.98 -3.76 -8.46
C ARG A 16 0.54 -3.81 -8.49
N ARG A 17 1.20 -2.92 -7.73
CA ARG A 17 2.66 -2.88 -7.57
C ARG A 17 3.11 -3.45 -6.24
N GLY A 18 2.22 -3.51 -5.24
CA GLY A 18 2.60 -3.75 -3.86
C GLY A 18 3.50 -2.63 -3.34
N ASP A 19 4.31 -2.96 -2.35
CA ASP A 19 5.37 -2.12 -1.79
C ASP A 19 6.59 -2.97 -1.43
N PRO A 20 7.56 -3.12 -2.36
CA PRO A 20 8.76 -3.91 -2.11
C PRO A 20 9.65 -3.37 -0.97
N ALA A 21 9.51 -2.10 -0.59
CA ALA A 21 10.28 -1.55 0.52
C ALA A 21 9.74 -1.99 1.89
N GLY A 22 8.44 -2.28 1.95
CA GLY A 22 7.74 -2.82 3.12
C GLY A 22 7.41 -4.32 3.01
N ASP A 23 8.08 -5.06 2.11
CA ASP A 23 7.84 -6.48 1.86
C ASP A 23 6.38 -6.84 1.50
N VAL A 24 5.70 -5.94 0.79
CA VAL A 24 4.32 -6.14 0.32
C VAL A 24 4.32 -6.57 -1.15
N GLU A 25 3.77 -7.76 -1.42
CA GLU A 25 3.68 -8.30 -2.78
C GLU A 25 2.65 -7.55 -3.66
N PRO A 26 2.84 -7.55 -5.00
CA PRO A 26 1.82 -7.11 -5.93
C PRO A 26 0.53 -7.93 -5.78
N GLY A 27 -0.60 -7.22 -5.66
CA GLY A 27 -1.94 -7.78 -5.53
C GLY A 27 -2.56 -7.61 -4.15
N THR A 28 -1.78 -7.23 -3.14
CA THR A 28 -2.26 -6.98 -1.77
C THR A 28 -3.14 -5.73 -1.72
N ASN A 29 -4.39 -5.84 -1.28
CA ASN A 29 -5.22 -4.64 -1.08
C ASN A 29 -4.71 -3.83 0.10
N PHE A 30 -5.08 -2.56 0.15
CA PHE A 30 -4.72 -1.69 1.27
C PHE A 30 -5.25 -2.22 2.62
N ASP A 31 -6.47 -2.74 2.64
CA ASP A 31 -7.09 -3.31 3.85
C ASP A 31 -6.43 -4.62 4.32
N ASP A 32 -5.61 -5.24 3.48
CA ASP A 32 -4.86 -6.47 3.79
C ASP A 32 -3.41 -6.17 4.21
N LEU A 33 -3.01 -4.89 4.28
CA LEU A 33 -1.67 -4.51 4.70
C LEU A 33 -1.46 -4.78 6.20
N PRO A 34 -0.21 -5.09 6.61
CA PRO A 34 0.14 -5.15 8.03
C PRO A 34 -0.18 -3.83 8.76
N ASP A 35 -0.63 -3.93 10.01
CA ASP A 35 -0.97 -2.77 10.85
C ASP A 35 0.23 -1.84 11.11
N ASP A 36 1.45 -2.32 10.91
CA ASP A 36 2.71 -1.61 11.11
C ASP A 36 3.29 -1.01 9.80
N TRP A 37 2.58 -1.11 8.69
CA TRP A 37 2.95 -0.45 7.43
C TRP A 37 2.79 1.08 7.53
N ILE A 38 3.76 1.86 7.01
CA ILE A 38 3.90 3.33 7.19
C ILE A 38 3.69 4.10 5.90
#